data_AF-A0AAW0DIK4-F1
#
_entry.id   AF-A0AAW0DIK4-F1
#
_cell.length_a   1.000
_cell.length_b   1.000
_cell.length_c   1.000
_cell.angle_alpha   90.00
_cell.angle_beta   90.00
_cell.angle_gamma   90.00
#
_symmetry.space_group_name_H-M   'P 1'
#
loop_
_entity.id
_entity.type
_entity.pdbx_description
1 polymer ?
#
loop_
_entity_poly.entity_id
_entity_poly.type
_entity_poly.pdbx_seq_one_letter_code
_entity_poly.pdbx_strand_id
1 'polypeptide(L)'
;MGGHFLGYRSGPFLTYADLAAWHDDQHHKAQIGFHYRGRKEVLRYSTFDSSCPLVLCHFDLHMRNILVDKNYRVWLIDWDHAGAYPPWFEYTNLASWANAPHPLYRLPRSFAWFISFIAGRYIWYYTNYIAPLILHVETFQHINTNHPVIQRPTDVARPPVRQRMAQIAMGVLYDCLSKMWSFFVPEVAGGRT
;
A
#
# COMPACT_ATOMS: atom_id res chain seq x y z
N MET A 1 0.77 -1.44 18.16
CA MET A 1 2.11 -0.99 17.73
C MET A 1 2.09 -0.89 16.21
N GLY A 2 1.72 0.28 15.69
CA GLY A 2 1.83 0.62 14.27
C GLY A 2 3.30 0.84 13.92
N GLY A 3 3.98 -0.22 13.49
CA GLY A 3 5.44 -0.25 13.42
C GLY A 3 6.05 -0.34 12.02
N HIS A 4 5.26 -0.45 10.96
CA HIS A 4 5.84 -0.74 9.63
C HIS A 4 6.60 0.45 9.02
N PHE A 5 6.28 1.68 9.43
CA PHE A 5 6.90 2.89 8.88
C PHE A 5 7.69 3.70 9.90
N LEU A 6 7.70 3.35 11.19
CA LEU A 6 8.26 4.20 12.25
C LEU A 6 9.52 3.59 12.90
N GLY A 7 10.25 2.78 12.13
CA GLY A 7 11.57 2.27 12.53
C GLY A 7 12.63 3.38 12.58
N TYR A 8 13.77 3.06 13.18
CA TYR A 8 14.91 3.98 13.33
C TYR A 8 15.28 4.62 11.97
N ARG A 9 15.25 5.95 11.87
CA ARG A 9 15.46 6.81 10.66
C ARG A 9 14.27 7.01 9.71
N SER A 10 13.05 6.69 10.09
CA SER A 10 11.85 7.01 9.30
C SER A 10 11.30 8.44 9.46
N GLY A 11 12.13 9.38 9.89
CA GLY A 11 11.76 10.77 10.15
C GLY A 11 12.21 11.27 11.52
N PRO A 12 11.84 12.51 11.89
CA PRO A 12 11.06 13.47 11.10
C PRO A 12 11.80 13.91 9.81
N PHE A 13 11.03 14.21 8.76
CA PHE A 13 11.56 14.71 7.49
C PHE A 13 11.48 16.24 7.43
N LEU A 14 12.52 16.90 6.92
CA LEU A 14 12.56 18.36 6.83
C LEU A 14 11.65 18.89 5.71
N THR A 15 11.58 18.16 4.60
CA THR A 15 10.76 18.53 3.44
C THR A 15 9.97 17.34 2.91
N TYR A 16 8.93 17.62 2.11
CA TYR A 16 8.19 16.58 1.40
C TYR A 16 9.09 15.81 0.40
N ALA A 17 10.08 16.49 -0.18
CA ALA A 17 11.06 15.86 -1.04
C ALA A 17 11.94 14.84 -0.27
N ASP A 18 12.31 15.15 0.98
CA ASP A 18 13.07 14.22 1.82
C ASP A 18 12.26 12.98 2.18
N LEU A 19 10.97 13.15 2.50
CA LEU A 19 10.04 12.03 2.72
C LEU A 19 9.95 11.14 1.47
N ALA A 20 9.73 11.75 0.30
CA ALA A 20 9.62 11.02 -0.96
C ALA A 20 10.91 10.26 -1.30
N ALA A 21 12.05 10.95 -1.21
CA ALA A 21 13.37 10.37 -1.48
C ALA A 21 13.71 9.22 -0.53
N TRP A 22 13.37 9.34 0.76
CA TRP A 22 13.56 8.28 1.72
C TRP A 22 12.73 7.04 1.37
N HIS A 23 11.47 7.21 1.01
CA HIS A 23 10.61 6.09 0.63
C HIS A 23 11.08 5.41 -0.66
N ASP A 24 11.48 6.19 -1.68
CA ASP A 24 12.07 5.66 -2.90
C ASP A 24 13.35 4.85 -2.62
N ASP A 25 14.19 5.33 -1.71
CA ASP A 25 15.39 4.63 -1.23
C ASP A 25 15.04 3.31 -0.51
N GLN A 26 14.01 3.29 0.35
CA GLN A 26 13.55 2.04 0.98
C GLN A 26 13.04 1.03 -0.06
N HIS A 27 12.30 1.50 -1.06
CA HIS A 27 11.83 0.66 -2.17
C HIS A 27 12.99 0.09 -2.99
N HIS A 28 14.01 0.90 -3.25
CA HIS A 28 15.21 0.45 -3.94
C HIS A 28 15.95 -0.63 -3.14
N LYS A 29 16.14 -0.44 -1.83
CA LYS A 29 16.73 -1.45 -0.94
C LYS A 29 15.91 -2.74 -0.90
N ALA A 30 14.59 -2.62 -0.92
CA ALA A 30 13.70 -3.77 -1.00
C ALA A 30 13.92 -4.60 -2.26
N GLN A 31 14.06 -3.94 -3.41
CA GLN A 31 14.35 -4.58 -4.69
C GLN A 31 15.70 -5.32 -4.66
N ILE A 32 16.72 -4.70 -4.08
CA ILE A 32 18.03 -5.33 -3.88
C ILE A 32 17.88 -6.62 -3.05
N GLY A 33 17.16 -6.55 -1.92
CA GLY A 33 16.92 -7.70 -1.06
C GLY A 33 16.18 -8.86 -1.76
N PHE A 34 15.19 -8.56 -2.59
CA PHE A 34 14.47 -9.59 -3.36
C PHE A 34 15.36 -10.27 -4.41
N HIS A 35 16.18 -9.49 -5.12
CA HIS A 35 17.10 -10.03 -6.13
C HIS A 35 18.08 -11.05 -5.51
N TYR A 36 18.68 -10.72 -4.37
CA TYR A 36 19.59 -11.63 -3.67
C TYR A 36 18.95 -12.95 -3.23
N ARG A 37 17.64 -12.99 -2.99
CA ARG A 37 16.91 -14.23 -2.65
C ARG A 37 16.54 -15.07 -3.88
N GLY A 38 17.09 -14.77 -5.06
CA GLY A 38 16.84 -15.53 -6.29
C GLY A 38 15.46 -15.29 -6.89
N ARG A 39 14.74 -14.24 -6.47
CA ARG A 39 13.56 -13.75 -7.21
C ARG A 39 14.08 -13.18 -8.54
N LYS A 40 13.87 -13.95 -9.62
CA LYS A 40 14.26 -13.57 -10.98
C LYS A 40 13.42 -12.42 -11.54
N GLU A 41 12.22 -12.21 -10.98
CA GLU A 41 11.37 -11.09 -11.34
C GLU A 41 11.95 -9.79 -10.79
N VAL A 42 12.30 -8.88 -11.68
CA VAL A 42 12.55 -7.48 -11.34
C VAL A 42 11.22 -6.86 -10.94
N LEU A 43 10.93 -6.82 -9.65
CA LEU A 43 9.77 -6.10 -9.13
C LEU A 43 9.95 -4.61 -9.45
N ARG A 44 9.18 -4.12 -10.43
CA ARG A 44 9.14 -2.69 -10.78
C ARG A 44 8.26 -2.01 -9.76
N TYR A 45 8.84 -1.12 -8.96
CA TYR A 45 8.09 -0.29 -8.03
C TYR A 45 7.80 1.08 -8.63
N SER A 46 6.70 1.66 -8.21
CA SER A 46 6.38 3.06 -8.51
C SER A 46 7.25 3.98 -7.68
N THR A 47 7.65 5.11 -8.24
CA THR A 47 8.19 6.23 -7.46
C THR A 47 7.13 6.76 -6.50
N PHE A 48 7.59 7.38 -5.42
CA PHE A 48 6.72 8.01 -4.44
C PHE A 48 5.78 9.02 -5.11
N ASP A 49 4.49 8.90 -4.81
CA ASP A 49 3.49 9.82 -5.34
C ASP A 49 3.41 11.10 -4.48
N SER A 50 4.08 12.14 -4.97
CA SER A 50 4.12 13.48 -4.38
C SER A 50 3.01 14.42 -4.88
N SER A 51 2.04 13.92 -5.64
CA SER A 51 0.94 14.75 -6.18
C SER A 51 -0.12 15.13 -5.16
N CYS A 52 -0.17 14.43 -4.02
CA CYS A 52 -1.14 14.67 -2.97
C CYS A 52 -0.58 15.67 -1.93
N PRO A 53 -1.41 16.54 -1.33
CA PRO A 53 -0.96 17.36 -0.22
C PRO A 53 -0.63 16.49 1.01
N LEU A 54 0.24 17.01 1.88
CA LEU A 54 0.42 16.44 3.21
C LEU A 54 -0.78 16.80 4.10
N VAL A 55 -1.34 15.80 4.76
CA VAL A 55 -2.42 15.93 5.73
C VAL A 55 -1.97 15.30 7.05
N LEU A 56 -2.65 15.64 8.14
CA LEU A 56 -2.41 14.97 9.42
C LEU A 56 -2.96 13.54 9.34
N CYS A 57 -2.05 12.56 9.38
CA CYS A 57 -2.34 11.14 9.56
C CYS A 57 -2.10 10.76 11.02
N HIS A 58 -2.93 9.87 11.55
CA HIS A 58 -2.90 9.40 12.93
C HIS A 58 -2.04 8.14 13.09
N PHE A 59 -2.01 7.26 12.08
CA PHE A 59 -1.26 5.99 12.04
C PHE A 59 -1.53 4.93 13.11
N ASP A 60 -2.37 5.24 14.09
CA ASP A 60 -2.86 4.26 15.08
C ASP A 60 -4.39 4.30 15.24
N LEU A 61 -5.12 4.44 14.12
CA LEU A 61 -6.57 4.43 14.15
C LEU A 61 -7.12 3.01 14.36
N HIS A 62 -7.62 2.76 15.56
CA HIS A 62 -8.43 1.59 15.90
C HIS A 62 -9.48 1.95 16.94
N MET A 63 -10.46 1.06 17.15
CA MET A 63 -11.62 1.35 18.02
C MET A 63 -11.26 1.84 19.42
N ARG A 64 -10.14 1.41 20.01
CA ARG A 64 -9.69 1.90 21.34
C ARG A 64 -9.23 3.37 21.36
N ASN A 65 -8.87 3.92 20.20
CA ASN A 65 -8.38 5.30 20.04
C ASN A 65 -9.49 6.23 19.54
N ILE A 66 -10.74 5.74 19.53
CA ILE A 66 -11.94 6.50 19.14
C ILE A 66 -12.88 6.50 20.33
N LEU A 67 -13.11 7.68 20.91
CA LEU A 67 -14.07 7.87 22.00
C LEU A 67 -15.34 8.54 21.47
N VAL A 68 -16.49 8.14 21.99
CA VAL A 68 -17.78 8.81 21.73
C VAL A 68 -18.28 9.38 23.04
N ASP A 69 -18.49 10.69 23.10
CA ASP A 69 -19.01 11.33 24.31
C ASP A 69 -20.54 11.23 24.42
N LYS A 70 -21.08 11.68 25.56
CA LYS A 70 -22.53 11.68 25.83
C LYS A 70 -23.37 12.54 24.86
N ASN A 71 -22.72 13.41 24.08
CA ASN A 71 -23.34 14.27 23.08
C ASN A 71 -23.11 13.74 21.65
N TYR A 72 -22.72 12.46 21.51
CA TYR A 72 -22.42 11.81 20.23
C TYR A 72 -21.28 12.45 19.44
N ARG A 73 -20.36 13.15 20.11
CA ARG A 73 -19.15 13.66 19.46
C ARG A 73 -18.06 12.61 19.47
N VAL A 74 -17.34 12.52 18.35
CA VAL A 74 -16.21 11.61 18.17
C VAL A 74 -14.93 12.33 18.53
N TRP A 75 -14.11 11.69 19.37
CA TRP A 75 -12.80 12.16 19.78
C TRP A 75 -11.75 11.13 19.38
N LEU A 76 -10.64 11.60 18.80
CA LEU A 76 -9.47 10.79 18.51
C LEU A 76 -8.40 11.06 19.56
N ILE A 77 -7.83 10.00 20.10
CA ILE A 77 -6.79 10.03 21.13
C ILE A 77 -5.57 9.23 20.67
N ASP A 78 -4.46 9.33 21.41
CA ASP A 78 -3.23 8.57 21.14
C ASP A 78 -2.56 8.96 19.80
N TRP A 79 -2.06 10.20 19.78
CA TRP A 79 -1.44 10.82 18.62
C TRP A 79 0.08 10.58 18.54
N ASP A 80 0.64 9.67 19.34
CA ASP A 80 2.09 9.45 19.44
C ASP A 80 2.72 8.99 18.11
N HIS A 81 1.90 8.39 17.24
CA HIS A 81 2.31 7.95 15.91
C HIS A 81 1.92 8.93 14.79
N ALA A 82 1.31 10.06 15.10
CA ALA A 82 0.77 10.95 14.09
C ALA A 82 1.85 11.77 13.37
N GLY A 83 1.52 12.23 12.16
CA GLY A 83 2.35 13.20 11.44
C GLY A 83 1.78 13.63 10.10
N ALA A 84 2.53 14.46 9.37
CA ALA A 84 2.11 15.00 8.09
C ALA A 84 2.54 14.08 6.93
N TYR A 85 1.57 13.39 6.32
CA TYR A 85 1.79 12.42 5.24
C TYR A 85 0.72 12.56 4.16
N PRO A 86 0.93 12.03 2.96
CA PRO A 86 -0.13 11.96 1.96
C PRO A 86 -1.35 11.20 2.49
N PRO A 87 -2.58 11.56 2.14
CA PRO A 87 -3.80 10.95 2.69
C PRO A 87 -3.89 9.43 2.46
N TRP A 88 -3.23 8.91 1.43
CA TRP A 88 -3.19 7.48 1.15
C TRP A 88 -2.40 6.69 2.21
N PHE A 89 -1.50 7.33 2.96
CA PHE A 89 -0.74 6.69 4.03
C PHE A 89 -1.64 6.15 5.13
N GLU A 90 -2.62 6.94 5.61
CA GLU A 90 -3.56 6.51 6.64
C GLU A 90 -4.32 5.26 6.20
N TYR A 91 -4.82 5.27 4.96
CA TYR A 91 -5.50 4.11 4.39
C TYR A 91 -4.58 2.89 4.31
N THR A 92 -3.34 3.06 3.83
CA THR A 92 -2.42 1.93 3.68
C THR A 92 -2.06 1.31 5.02
N ASN A 93 -1.90 2.13 6.06
CA ASN A 93 -1.69 1.63 7.42
C ASN A 93 -2.90 0.82 7.91
N LEU A 94 -4.12 1.37 7.82
CA LEU A 94 -5.33 0.64 8.17
C LEU A 94 -5.51 -0.66 7.37
N ALA A 95 -5.19 -0.64 6.07
CA ALA A 95 -5.24 -1.82 5.22
C ALA A 95 -4.21 -2.89 5.62
N SER A 96 -3.01 -2.50 6.06
CA SER A 96 -2.01 -3.43 6.61
C SER A 96 -2.55 -4.13 7.86
N TRP A 97 -3.14 -3.38 8.78
CA TRP A 97 -3.73 -3.95 10.00
C TRP A 97 -4.94 -4.85 9.69
N ALA A 98 -5.75 -4.51 8.70
CA ALA A 98 -6.85 -5.37 8.25
C ALA A 98 -6.36 -6.71 7.68
N ASN A 99 -5.18 -6.71 7.05
CA ASN A 99 -4.55 -7.89 6.46
C ASN A 99 -3.47 -8.52 7.35
N ALA A 100 -3.30 -8.07 8.59
CA ALA A 100 -2.26 -8.55 9.48
C ALA A 100 -2.33 -10.08 9.63
N PRO A 101 -1.19 -10.80 9.56
CA PRO A 101 -1.19 -12.26 9.60
C PRO A 101 -1.63 -12.79 10.97
N HIS A 102 -1.24 -12.11 12.05
CA HIS A 102 -1.55 -12.51 13.41
C HIS A 102 -2.90 -11.94 13.89
N PRO A 103 -3.83 -12.76 14.44
CA PRO A 103 -5.16 -12.31 14.84
C PRO A 103 -5.17 -11.18 15.88
N LEU A 104 -4.18 -11.15 16.79
CA LEU A 104 -4.11 -10.11 17.84
C LEU A 104 -3.84 -8.70 17.30
N TYR A 105 -3.26 -8.59 16.11
CA TYR A 105 -2.97 -7.30 15.46
C TYR A 105 -3.95 -7.00 14.31
N ARG A 106 -4.91 -7.90 14.07
CA ARG A 106 -5.86 -7.76 12.97
C ARG A 106 -7.04 -6.91 13.39
N LEU A 107 -7.41 -5.93 12.56
CA LEU A 107 -8.61 -5.14 12.80
C LEU A 107 -9.87 -6.02 12.74
N PRO A 108 -10.89 -5.75 13.58
CA PRO A 108 -12.19 -6.39 13.45
C PRO A 108 -12.75 -6.22 12.05
N ARG A 109 -13.39 -7.27 11.50
CA ARG A 109 -13.95 -7.24 10.13
C ARG A 109 -14.93 -6.08 9.91
N SER A 110 -15.74 -5.77 10.93
CA SER A 110 -16.66 -4.63 10.90
C SER A 110 -15.93 -3.30 10.71
N PHE A 111 -14.81 -3.11 11.41
CA PHE A 111 -13.99 -1.90 11.26
C PHE A 111 -13.27 -1.89 9.91
N ALA A 112 -12.72 -3.03 9.48
CA ALA A 112 -12.04 -3.16 8.20
C ALA A 112 -12.94 -2.79 7.00
N TRP A 113 -14.23 -3.12 7.09
CA TRP A 113 -15.24 -2.74 6.09
C TRP A 113 -15.36 -1.22 5.90
N PHE A 114 -15.18 -0.43 6.96
CA PHE A 114 -15.31 1.03 6.93
C PHE A 114 -14.01 1.77 6.60
N ILE A 115 -12.88 1.09 6.38
CA ILE A 115 -11.59 1.76 6.10
C ILE A 115 -11.70 2.73 4.93
N SER A 116 -12.39 2.34 3.85
CA SER A 116 -12.54 3.21 2.67
C SER A 116 -13.40 4.45 2.93
N PHE A 117 -14.30 4.38 3.91
CA PHE A 117 -15.10 5.51 4.36
C PHE A 117 -14.29 6.43 5.27
N ILE A 118 -13.50 5.87 6.19
CA ILE A 118 -12.69 6.61 7.17
C ILE A 118 -11.52 7.35 6.49
N ALA A 119 -10.75 6.65 5.67
CA ALA A 119 -9.47 7.14 5.14
C ALA A 119 -9.47 7.34 3.61
N GLY A 120 -10.63 7.23 2.96
CA GLY A 120 -10.76 7.27 1.50
C GLY A 120 -10.34 5.96 0.82
N ARG A 121 -10.49 5.87 -0.51
CA ARG A 121 -10.28 4.61 -1.26
C ARG A 121 -8.93 4.58 -1.98
N TYR A 122 -7.90 4.11 -1.26
CA TYR A 122 -6.50 4.12 -1.71
C TYR A 122 -5.89 2.72 -1.90
N ILE A 123 -6.72 1.71 -2.20
CA ILE A 123 -6.30 0.30 -2.35
C ILE A 123 -5.10 0.10 -3.26
N TRP A 124 -4.98 0.88 -4.33
CA TRP A 124 -3.88 0.76 -5.28
C TRP A 124 -2.51 1.03 -4.62
N TYR A 125 -2.40 2.03 -3.73
CA TYR A 125 -1.15 2.29 -3.00
C TYR A 125 -0.86 1.16 -2.02
N TYR A 126 -1.89 0.59 -1.39
CA TYR A 126 -1.68 -0.57 -0.53
C TYR A 126 -1.12 -1.75 -1.34
N THR A 127 -1.75 -2.12 -2.45
CA THR A 127 -1.40 -3.33 -3.19
C THR A 127 -0.10 -3.21 -3.99
N ASN A 128 0.16 -2.05 -4.60
CA ASN A 128 1.27 -1.90 -5.56
C ASN A 128 2.49 -1.17 -4.98
N TYR A 129 2.32 -0.47 -3.87
CA TYR A 129 3.38 0.32 -3.25
C TYR A 129 3.71 -0.23 -1.85
N ILE A 130 2.79 -0.15 -0.90
CA ILE A 130 3.07 -0.48 0.50
C ILE A 130 3.23 -1.98 0.78
N ALA A 131 2.33 -2.85 0.32
CA ALA A 131 2.36 -4.27 0.68
C ALA A 131 3.67 -4.99 0.27
N PRO A 132 4.24 -4.74 -0.92
CA PRO A 132 5.56 -5.27 -1.26
C PRO A 132 6.69 -4.75 -0.37
N LEU A 133 6.60 -3.49 0.09
CA LEU A 133 7.57 -2.89 0.99
C LEU A 133 7.48 -3.49 2.40
N ILE A 134 6.27 -3.70 2.92
CA ILE A 134 6.05 -4.32 4.25
C ILE A 134 6.65 -5.73 4.29
N LEU A 135 6.40 -6.54 3.26
CA LEU A 135 7.00 -7.87 3.13
C LEU A 135 8.54 -7.82 3.23
N HIS A 136 9.17 -6.74 2.76
CA HIS A 136 10.61 -6.54 2.86
C HIS A 136 11.05 -6.08 4.26
N VAL A 137 10.42 -5.05 4.82
CA VAL A 137 10.78 -4.49 6.14
C VAL A 137 10.64 -5.53 7.25
N GLU A 138 9.58 -6.34 7.22
CA GLU A 138 9.36 -7.42 8.19
C GLU A 138 10.38 -8.56 8.06
N THR A 139 10.98 -8.74 6.88
CA THR A 139 11.97 -9.80 6.67
C THR A 139 13.42 -9.36 6.86
N PHE A 140 13.72 -8.05 6.91
CA PHE A 140 15.10 -7.57 6.97
C PHE A 140 15.27 -6.20 7.64
N GLN A 141 15.82 -6.23 8.85
CA GLN A 141 16.40 -5.06 9.52
C GLN A 141 17.95 -4.99 9.41
N HIS A 142 18.58 -5.85 8.59
CA HIS A 142 20.04 -6.12 8.69
C HIS A 142 20.84 -6.20 7.38
N ILE A 143 20.33 -5.73 6.23
CA ILE A 143 21.12 -5.79 4.97
C ILE A 143 21.97 -4.52 4.81
N ASN A 144 23.27 -4.70 4.59
CA ASN A 144 24.25 -3.65 4.33
C ASN A 144 24.17 -3.19 2.85
N THR A 145 24.02 -1.89 2.61
CA THR A 145 23.50 -1.31 1.35
C THR A 145 24.54 -0.95 0.28
N ASN A 146 25.78 -1.45 0.39
CA ASN A 146 26.87 -1.06 -0.52
C ASN A 146 27.07 -2.09 -1.64
N HIS A 147 26.13 -2.18 -2.58
CA HIS A 147 26.28 -3.05 -3.75
C HIS A 147 26.00 -2.32 -5.09
N PRO A 148 26.90 -2.47 -6.08
CA PRO A 148 26.73 -1.83 -7.38
C PRO A 148 25.85 -2.71 -8.26
N VAL A 149 25.02 -2.07 -9.09
CA VAL A 149 24.24 -2.69 -10.19
C VAL A 149 22.86 -3.24 -9.82
N ILE A 150 21.94 -2.37 -9.38
CA ILE A 150 20.50 -2.57 -9.63
C ILE A 150 19.92 -1.23 -10.16
N GLN A 151 19.24 -1.29 -11.31
CA GLN A 151 18.66 -0.11 -11.97
C GLN A 151 17.56 0.52 -11.11
N ARG A 152 17.48 1.86 -11.14
CA ARG A 152 16.42 2.63 -10.47
C ARG A 152 15.04 2.24 -11.04
N PRO A 153 13.96 2.34 -10.24
CA PRO A 153 12.63 2.03 -10.71
C PRO A 153 12.26 2.82 -11.97
N THR A 154 11.44 2.22 -12.84
CA THR A 154 10.81 2.93 -13.96
C THR A 154 9.74 3.87 -13.43
N ASP A 155 9.72 5.13 -13.89
CA ASP A 155 8.72 6.15 -13.54
C ASP A 155 7.30 5.67 -13.82
N VAL A 156 6.65 5.04 -12.83
CA VAL A 156 5.23 4.72 -12.89
C VAL A 156 4.56 5.42 -11.72
N ALA A 157 4.42 6.73 -11.81
CA ALA A 157 3.48 7.45 -10.97
C ALA A 157 2.07 6.90 -11.23
N ARG A 158 1.23 6.86 -10.18
CA ARG A 158 -0.15 6.40 -10.29
C ARG A 158 -0.85 7.10 -11.47
N PRO A 159 -1.56 6.37 -12.34
CA PRO A 159 -2.26 7.01 -13.45
C PRO A 159 -3.31 8.00 -12.89
N PRO A 160 -3.42 9.21 -13.46
CA PRO A 160 -4.41 10.20 -13.07
C PRO A 160 -5.81 9.60 -13.02
N VAL A 161 -6.70 10.17 -12.20
CA VAL A 161 -8.07 9.67 -11.97
C VAL A 161 -8.80 9.35 -13.27
N ARG A 162 -8.60 10.13 -14.34
CA ARG A 162 -9.18 9.89 -15.67
C ARG A 162 -8.69 8.60 -16.32
N GLN A 163 -7.38 8.33 -16.30
CA GLN A 163 -6.80 7.09 -16.81
C GLN A 163 -7.21 5.89 -15.96
N ARG A 164 -7.41 6.08 -14.65
CA ARG A 164 -7.97 5.06 -13.76
C ARG A 164 -9.43 4.72 -14.08
N MET A 165 -10.27 5.73 -14.34
CA MET A 165 -11.65 5.50 -14.75
C MET A 165 -11.71 4.79 -16.10
N ALA A 166 -10.80 5.13 -17.03
CA ALA A 166 -10.65 4.42 -18.28
C ALA A 166 -10.19 2.97 -18.08
N GLN A 167 -9.21 2.69 -17.22
CA GLN A 167 -8.75 1.33 -16.94
C GLN A 167 -9.82 0.48 -16.23
N ILE A 168 -10.59 1.07 -15.31
CA ILE A 168 -11.74 0.39 -14.68
C ILE A 168 -12.81 0.09 -15.73
N ALA A 169 -13.14 1.06 -16.59
CA ALA A 169 -14.09 0.84 -17.67
C ALA A 169 -13.60 -0.24 -18.65
N MET A 170 -12.32 -0.23 -19.01
CA MET A 170 -11.69 -1.23 -19.87
C MET A 170 -11.61 -2.60 -19.22
N GLY A 171 -11.37 -2.69 -17.91
CA GLY A 171 -11.40 -3.94 -17.16
C GLY A 171 -12.80 -4.54 -17.09
N VAL A 172 -13.82 -3.73 -16.81
CA VAL A 172 -15.22 -4.17 -16.87
C VAL A 172 -15.61 -4.61 -18.27
N LEU A 173 -15.21 -3.85 -19.30
CA LEU A 173 -15.43 -4.22 -20.71
C LEU A 173 -14.73 -5.54 -21.05
N TYR A 174 -13.47 -5.70 -20.65
CA TYR A 174 -12.71 -6.94 -20.86
C TYR A 174 -13.37 -8.12 -20.16
N ASP A 175 -13.80 -7.98 -18.91
CA ASP A 175 -14.48 -9.05 -18.16
C ASP A 175 -15.85 -9.40 -18.75
N CYS A 176 -16.60 -8.41 -19.24
CA CYS A 176 -17.85 -8.62 -19.95
C CYS A 176 -17.63 -9.34 -21.28
N LEU A 177 -16.66 -8.89 -22.08
CA LEU A 177 -16.35 -9.46 -23.39
C LEU A 177 -15.73 -10.85 -23.30
N SER A 178 -14.86 -11.10 -22.32
CA SER A 178 -14.28 -12.42 -22.08
C SER A 178 -15.32 -13.43 -21.58
N LYS A 179 -16.26 -13.01 -20.72
CA LYS A 179 -17.43 -13.83 -20.37
C LYS A 179 -18.31 -14.10 -21.58
N MET A 180 -18.62 -13.09 -22.41
CA MET A 180 -19.37 -13.30 -23.64
C MET A 180 -18.65 -14.26 -24.60
N TRP A 181 -17.35 -14.09 -24.80
CA TRP A 181 -16.52 -14.96 -25.64
C TRP A 181 -16.56 -16.43 -25.18
N SER A 182 -16.54 -16.66 -23.86
CA SER A 182 -16.66 -18.01 -23.29
C SER A 182 -18.01 -18.69 -23.57
N PHE A 183 -19.06 -17.93 -23.91
CA PHE A 183 -20.34 -18.49 -24.37
C PHE A 183 -20.35 -18.88 -25.85
N PHE A 184 -19.51 -18.23 -26.67
CA PHE A 184 -19.49 -18.44 -28.14
C PHE A 184 -18.39 -19.39 -28.61
N VAL A 185 -17.39 -19.68 -27.77
CA VAL A 185 -16.34 -20.67 -28.06
C VAL A 185 -16.43 -21.78 -26.99
N PRO A 186 -17.08 -22.92 -27.27
CA PRO A 186 -17.02 -24.08 -26.39
C PRO A 186 -15.57 -24.57 -26.31
N GLU A 187 -15.12 -24.96 -25.11
CA GLU A 187 -13.85 -25.67 -24.96
C GLU A 187 -13.84 -26.88 -25.89
N VAL A 188 -12.88 -26.92 -26.80
CA VAL A 188 -12.60 -28.13 -27.58
C VAL A 188 -12.16 -29.19 -26.58
N ALA A 189 -13.07 -30.10 -26.23
CA ALA A 189 -12.77 -31.28 -25.43
C ALA A 189 -11.67 -32.06 -26.15
N GLY A 190 -10.44 -31.96 -25.64
CA GLY A 190 -9.29 -32.70 -26.15
C GLY A 190 -9.53 -34.19 -25.99
N GLY A 191 -9.91 -34.84 -27.09
CA GLY A 191 -9.87 -36.29 -27.20
C GLY A 191 -8.43 -36.78 -27.03
N ARG A 192 -8.21 -37.67 -26.07
CA ARG A 192 -7.04 -38.54 -26.05
C ARG A 192 -7.41 -39.83 -26.75
N THR A 193 -6.79 -40.04 -27.91
CA THR A 193 -6.54 -41.36 -28.50
C THR A 193 -5.65 -42.19 -27.60
#